data_AF-A0A3N5XIJ9-F1
#
_entry.id   AF-A0A3N5XIJ9-F1
#
_cell.length_a   1.000
_cell.length_b   1.000
_cell.length_c   1.000
_cell.angle_alpha   90.00
_cell.angle_beta   90.00
_cell.angle_gamma   90.00
#
_symmetry.space_group_name_H-M   'P 1'
#
loop_
_entity.id
_entity.type
_entity.pdbx_description
1 polymer ?
#
loop_
_entity_poly.entity_id
_entity_poly.type
_entity_poly.pdbx_seq_one_letter_code
_entity_poly.pdbx_strand_id
1 'polypeptide(L)'
;MRTTDRFKMNHLDHFEDLLSDVREYADHDLPYYASSLRSAFTQVEPLFTRSRYAEFFWHCASTVPGWLPKVVIANSEAESEGSAKLLKLWRTVSYNSEVEDKVLVHAKDESRHSRLFLCLAERAFPSWLVPGEIARLNDRLPDVRRKKYEKAEHQIPEALLIDHLVQMNIGEIRTRIHMHLLAPVIYAFTPKEYKDSVGRILEGLVRDEVRHIGYTALLMEKWAEDGAVDYLDRLYSERLHDFSLVTLRQTEPAIRSYGQGRFPDLLEI
;
A
#
# COMPACT_ATOMS: atom_id res chain seq x y z
N MET A 1 9.73 27.07 -24.77
CA MET A 1 10.78 26.99 -23.73
C MET A 1 10.27 27.72 -22.48
N ARG A 2 9.68 26.96 -21.53
CA ARG A 2 9.39 27.27 -20.10
C ARG A 2 8.30 26.30 -19.61
N THR A 3 8.67 25.05 -19.32
CA THR A 3 7.79 24.01 -18.74
C THR A 3 8.56 23.03 -17.85
N THR A 4 9.53 23.52 -17.06
CA THR A 4 10.36 22.66 -16.20
C THR A 4 10.29 22.98 -14.71
N ASP A 5 9.50 23.96 -14.27
CA ASP A 5 9.42 24.34 -12.83
C ASP A 5 8.21 23.79 -12.07
N ARG A 6 7.44 22.83 -12.62
CA ARG A 6 6.24 22.27 -11.96
C ARG A 6 6.43 20.95 -11.19
N PHE A 7 7.64 20.40 -11.12
CA PHE A 7 7.89 19.10 -10.47
C PHE A 7 9.09 19.12 -9.50
N LYS A 8 9.26 20.21 -8.74
CA LYS A 8 9.98 20.15 -7.47
C LYS A 8 8.95 20.02 -6.35
N MET A 9 8.22 18.89 -6.33
CA MET A 9 7.43 18.51 -5.15
C MET A 9 8.39 17.95 -4.10
N ASN A 10 8.30 18.42 -2.87
CA ASN A 10 9.16 17.99 -1.79
C ASN A 10 8.62 16.66 -1.24
N HIS A 11 9.48 15.68 -0.92
CA HIS A 11 9.03 14.34 -0.48
C HIS A 11 8.24 14.36 0.83
N LEU A 12 8.46 15.39 1.64
CA LEU A 12 7.71 15.67 2.85
C LEU A 12 6.27 16.09 2.56
N ASP A 13 5.97 16.61 1.37
CA ASP A 13 4.63 17.12 1.03
C ASP A 13 3.62 15.96 0.96
N HIS A 14 3.96 14.86 0.29
CA HIS A 14 3.07 13.69 0.19
C HIS A 14 2.84 12.97 1.53
N PHE A 15 3.84 12.99 2.39
CA PHE A 15 3.75 12.37 3.71
C PHE A 15 2.89 13.21 4.67
N GLU A 16 3.04 14.54 4.63
CA GLU A 16 2.20 15.42 5.44
C GLU A 16 0.76 15.49 4.91
N ASP A 17 0.55 15.44 3.59
CA ASP A 17 -0.78 15.28 2.98
C ASP A 17 -1.45 13.99 3.46
N LEU A 18 -0.71 12.88 3.46
CA LEU A 18 -1.18 11.60 4.00
C LEU A 18 -1.58 11.70 5.48
N LEU A 19 -0.74 12.32 6.32
CA LEU A 19 -1.07 12.52 7.73
C LEU A 19 -2.31 13.41 7.90
N SER A 20 -2.50 14.40 7.03
CA SER A 20 -3.71 15.21 7.01
C SER A 20 -4.95 14.38 6.68
N ASP A 21 -4.92 13.60 5.59
CA ASP A 21 -6.00 12.69 5.19
C ASP A 21 -6.36 11.72 6.33
N VAL A 22 -5.35 11.18 7.01
CA VAL A 22 -5.51 10.23 8.12
C VAL A 22 -6.16 10.88 9.34
N ARG A 23 -5.73 12.09 9.72
CA ARG A 23 -6.34 12.84 10.83
C ARG A 23 -7.79 13.21 10.54
N GLU A 24 -8.08 13.64 9.32
CA GLU A 24 -9.44 13.94 8.87
C GLU A 24 -10.33 12.69 8.94
N TYR A 25 -9.83 11.55 8.45
CA TYR A 25 -10.57 10.29 8.54
C TYR A 25 -10.78 9.82 9.98
N ALA A 26 -9.75 9.89 10.81
CA ALA A 26 -9.77 9.41 12.18
C ALA A 26 -10.54 10.35 13.13
N ASP A 27 -10.79 11.59 12.71
CA ASP A 27 -11.32 12.67 13.56
C ASP A 27 -10.49 12.82 14.86
N HIS A 28 -9.15 12.76 14.71
CA HIS A 28 -8.20 12.74 15.82
C HIS A 28 -6.83 13.29 15.41
N ASP A 29 -6.15 14.01 16.32
CA ASP A 29 -4.85 14.66 16.03
C ASP A 29 -3.67 13.70 15.91
N LEU A 30 -3.77 12.55 16.58
CA LEU A 30 -2.81 11.44 16.56
C LEU A 30 -1.36 11.88 16.85
N PRO A 31 -1.10 12.66 17.91
CA PRO A 31 0.23 13.22 18.17
C PRO A 31 1.32 12.18 18.35
N TYR A 32 1.07 11.07 19.06
CA TYR A 32 2.09 10.05 19.28
C TYR A 32 2.39 9.27 18.00
N TYR A 33 1.35 8.75 17.33
CA TYR A 33 1.48 8.05 16.05
C TYR A 33 2.20 8.90 15.01
N ALA A 34 1.79 10.17 14.84
CA ALA A 34 2.41 11.05 13.86
C ALA A 34 3.88 11.36 14.19
N SER A 35 4.22 11.48 15.48
CA SER A 35 5.60 11.67 15.93
C SER A 35 6.46 10.44 15.63
N SER A 36 6.01 9.25 16.03
CA SER A 36 6.70 7.98 15.76
C SER A 36 6.94 7.77 14.28
N LEU A 37 5.90 7.98 13.46
CA LEU A 37 5.97 7.79 12.03
C LEU A 37 6.93 8.81 11.37
N ARG A 38 6.86 10.09 11.73
CA ARG A 38 7.79 11.13 11.25
C ARG A 38 9.23 10.80 11.58
N SER A 39 9.48 10.40 12.83
CA SER A 39 10.82 10.02 13.29
C SER A 39 11.37 8.87 12.44
N ALA A 40 10.58 7.81 12.25
CA ALA A 40 11.00 6.65 11.47
C ALA A 40 11.22 6.98 9.98
N PHE A 41 10.33 7.77 9.35
CA PHE A 41 10.51 8.19 7.95
C PHE A 41 11.73 9.08 7.74
N THR A 42 12.05 9.94 8.71
CA THR A 42 13.25 10.79 8.69
C THR A 42 14.53 9.97 8.86
N GLN A 43 14.50 8.96 9.74
CA GLN A 43 15.68 8.14 10.01
C GLN A 43 15.99 7.13 8.91
N VAL A 44 14.96 6.48 8.36
CA VAL A 44 15.11 5.38 7.40
C VAL A 44 15.17 5.87 5.96
N GLU A 45 14.47 6.97 5.63
CA GLU A 45 14.30 7.46 4.25
C GLU A 45 13.91 6.33 3.26
N PRO A 46 12.75 5.70 3.46
CA PRO A 46 12.38 4.48 2.75
C PRO A 46 12.40 4.66 1.23
N LEU A 47 12.84 3.65 0.49
CA LEU A 47 13.06 3.76 -0.97
C LEU A 47 11.86 4.33 -1.73
N PHE A 48 10.63 3.92 -1.36
CA PHE A 48 9.39 4.31 -2.03
C PHE A 48 8.97 5.78 -1.80
N THR A 49 9.65 6.53 -0.93
CA THR A 49 9.43 7.98 -0.75
C THR A 49 10.46 8.84 -1.47
N ARG A 50 11.52 8.25 -2.06
CA ARG A 50 12.57 9.01 -2.75
C ARG A 50 12.08 9.54 -4.11
N SER A 51 12.41 10.78 -4.49
CA SER A 51 12.06 11.34 -5.84
C SER A 51 12.49 10.44 -6.96
N ARG A 52 13.69 9.92 -6.82
CA ARG A 52 14.37 9.09 -7.81
C ARG A 52 13.60 7.80 -8.07
N TYR A 53 12.91 7.28 -7.04
CA TYR A 53 12.01 6.15 -7.18
C TYR A 53 10.79 6.51 -8.03
N ALA A 54 10.16 7.65 -7.77
CA ALA A 54 9.07 8.15 -8.61
C ALA A 54 9.55 8.38 -10.07
N GLU A 55 10.69 9.05 -10.28
CA GLU A 55 11.27 9.25 -11.62
C GLU A 55 11.50 7.93 -12.37
N PHE A 56 12.03 6.92 -11.67
CA PHE A 56 12.21 5.57 -12.23
C PHE A 56 10.87 4.93 -12.60
N PHE A 57 9.88 5.05 -11.71
CA PHE A 57 8.52 4.57 -11.96
C PHE A 57 7.94 5.21 -13.23
N TRP A 58 7.99 6.54 -13.35
CA TRP A 58 7.50 7.27 -14.53
C TRP A 58 8.27 6.91 -15.79
N HIS A 59 9.59 6.70 -15.68
CA HIS A 59 10.41 6.24 -16.79
C HIS A 59 9.93 4.88 -17.30
N CYS A 60 9.72 3.90 -16.41
CA CYS A 60 9.23 2.58 -16.81
C CYS A 60 7.82 2.66 -17.41
N ALA A 61 6.91 3.39 -16.76
CA ALA A 61 5.54 3.57 -17.24
C ALA A 61 5.46 4.18 -18.64
N SER A 62 6.39 5.06 -19.00
CA SER A 62 6.40 5.76 -20.28
C SER A 62 7.24 5.09 -21.37
N THR A 63 8.21 4.24 -21.02
CA THR A 63 9.19 3.72 -22.00
C THR A 63 9.22 2.20 -22.12
N VAL A 64 8.67 1.45 -21.17
CA VAL A 64 8.72 -0.01 -21.17
C VAL A 64 7.34 -0.57 -21.53
N PRO A 65 7.16 -1.10 -22.76
CA PRO A 65 5.85 -1.57 -23.20
C PRO A 65 5.34 -2.72 -22.34
N GLY A 66 4.06 -2.66 -21.94
CA GLY A 66 3.43 -3.67 -21.10
C GLY A 66 3.88 -3.70 -19.64
N TRP A 67 4.76 -2.78 -19.20
CA TRP A 67 5.19 -2.72 -17.81
C TRP A 67 4.05 -2.33 -16.86
N LEU A 68 3.31 -1.27 -17.19
CA LEU A 68 2.23 -0.79 -16.33
C LEU A 68 1.09 -1.80 -16.12
N PRO A 69 0.55 -2.50 -17.15
CA PRO A 69 -0.40 -3.58 -16.94
C PRO A 69 0.12 -4.67 -15.99
N LYS A 70 1.40 -5.05 -16.10
CA LYS A 70 2.02 -6.04 -15.20
C LYS A 70 2.10 -5.54 -13.76
N VAL A 71 2.41 -4.26 -13.56
CA VAL A 71 2.39 -3.65 -12.23
C VAL A 71 0.98 -3.68 -11.63
N VAL A 72 -0.05 -3.33 -12.41
CA VAL A 72 -1.45 -3.39 -11.94
C VAL A 72 -1.87 -4.81 -11.58
N ILE A 73 -1.49 -5.81 -12.39
CA ILE A 73 -1.74 -7.23 -12.07
C ILE A 73 -0.96 -7.67 -10.82
N ALA A 74 0.29 -7.26 -10.65
CA ALA A 74 1.07 -7.60 -9.46
C ALA A 74 0.45 -7.03 -8.16
N ASN A 75 -0.18 -5.84 -8.21
CA ASN A 75 -0.93 -5.31 -7.07
C ASN A 75 -2.13 -6.21 -6.73
N SER A 76 -2.80 -6.78 -7.73
CA SER A 76 -3.89 -7.76 -7.47
C SER A 76 -3.42 -8.95 -6.62
N GLU A 77 -2.25 -9.49 -6.94
CA GLU A 77 -1.65 -10.61 -6.20
C GLU A 77 -1.24 -10.18 -4.78
N ALA A 78 -0.67 -8.98 -4.65
CA ALA A 78 -0.27 -8.40 -3.37
C ALA A 78 -1.46 -8.24 -2.41
N GLU A 79 -2.58 -7.63 -2.85
CA GLU A 79 -3.77 -7.49 -1.99
C GLU A 79 -4.39 -8.84 -1.66
N SER A 80 -4.32 -9.79 -2.58
CA SER A 80 -4.80 -11.14 -2.31
C SER A 80 -3.96 -11.83 -1.23
N GLU A 81 -2.63 -11.68 -1.25
CA GLU A 81 -1.74 -12.17 -0.21
C GLU A 81 -1.98 -11.44 1.13
N GLY A 82 -2.12 -10.11 1.08
CA GLY A 82 -2.48 -9.27 2.22
C GLY A 82 -3.76 -9.75 2.91
N SER A 83 -4.83 -9.95 2.14
CA SER A 83 -6.11 -10.46 2.65
C SER A 83 -5.99 -11.79 3.39
N ALA A 84 -5.14 -12.70 2.89
CA ALA A 84 -4.91 -14.00 3.52
C ALA A 84 -4.11 -13.89 4.82
N LYS A 85 -3.11 -13.00 4.86
CA LYS A 85 -2.33 -12.69 6.07
C LYS A 85 -3.22 -12.06 7.15
N LEU A 86 -4.06 -11.11 6.78
CA LEU A 86 -5.01 -10.46 7.69
C LEU A 86 -6.03 -11.45 8.24
N LEU A 87 -6.55 -12.35 7.39
CA LEU A 87 -7.43 -13.41 7.86
C LEU A 87 -6.70 -14.33 8.86
N LYS A 88 -5.45 -14.70 8.60
CA LYS A 88 -4.65 -15.50 9.54
C LYS A 88 -4.47 -14.78 10.87
N LEU A 89 -4.15 -13.49 10.85
CA LEU A 89 -4.03 -12.65 12.04
C LEU A 89 -5.35 -12.63 12.82
N TRP A 90 -6.45 -12.32 12.14
CA TRP A 90 -7.79 -12.30 12.74
C TRP A 90 -8.14 -13.61 13.43
N ARG A 91 -7.78 -14.77 12.86
CA ARG A 91 -8.05 -16.08 13.48
C ARG A 91 -7.33 -16.24 14.82
N THR A 92 -6.19 -15.59 15.01
CA THR A 92 -5.35 -15.73 16.21
C THR A 92 -5.52 -14.61 17.25
N VAL A 93 -6.38 -13.62 16.99
CA VAL A 93 -6.75 -12.58 17.96
C VAL A 93 -8.14 -12.92 18.49
N SER A 94 -8.30 -13.09 19.80
CA SER A 94 -9.62 -13.34 20.43
C SER A 94 -9.77 -12.69 21.81
N TYR A 95 -8.90 -11.73 22.14
CA TYR A 95 -8.88 -11.01 23.42
C TYR A 95 -9.14 -9.50 23.23
N ASN A 96 -9.37 -9.05 21.99
CA ASN A 96 -9.58 -7.65 21.66
C ASN A 96 -10.58 -7.55 20.50
N SER A 97 -11.87 -7.52 20.83
CA SER A 97 -12.96 -7.54 19.84
C SER A 97 -12.91 -6.35 18.87
N GLU A 98 -12.46 -5.19 19.34
CA GLU A 98 -12.30 -4.01 18.49
C GLU A 98 -11.29 -4.25 17.37
N VAL A 99 -10.11 -4.79 17.72
CA VAL A 99 -9.07 -5.13 16.74
C VAL A 99 -9.55 -6.25 15.82
N GLU A 100 -10.23 -7.26 16.36
CA GLU A 100 -10.75 -8.37 15.56
C GLU A 100 -11.71 -7.90 14.47
N ASP A 101 -12.68 -7.07 14.81
CA ASP A 101 -13.67 -6.59 13.85
C ASP A 101 -13.00 -5.76 12.75
N LYS A 102 -12.08 -4.85 13.12
CA LYS A 102 -11.34 -4.00 12.17
C LYS A 102 -10.46 -4.84 11.24
N VAL A 103 -9.70 -5.80 11.76
CA VAL A 103 -8.82 -6.68 10.95
C VAL A 103 -9.64 -7.57 10.00
N LEU A 104 -10.81 -8.08 10.43
CA LEU A 104 -11.65 -8.88 9.54
C LEU A 104 -12.26 -8.05 8.40
N VAL A 105 -12.71 -6.83 8.71
CA VAL A 105 -13.20 -5.90 7.69
C VAL A 105 -12.09 -5.58 6.70
N HIS A 106 -10.90 -5.26 7.20
CA HIS A 106 -9.73 -4.98 6.37
C HIS A 106 -9.38 -6.18 5.47
N ALA A 107 -9.32 -7.40 6.01
CA ALA A 107 -9.08 -8.61 5.19
C ALA A 107 -10.08 -8.74 4.03
N LYS A 108 -11.36 -8.45 4.29
CA LYS A 108 -12.42 -8.51 3.26
C LYS A 108 -12.27 -7.42 2.21
N ASP A 109 -11.82 -6.24 2.60
CA ASP A 109 -11.53 -5.13 1.70
C ASP A 109 -10.35 -5.46 0.79
N GLU A 110 -9.24 -6.02 1.31
CA GLU A 110 -8.10 -6.46 0.49
C GLU A 110 -8.47 -7.54 -0.53
N SER A 111 -9.33 -8.46 -0.11
CA SER A 111 -9.88 -9.47 -1.03
C SER A 111 -10.82 -8.85 -2.09
N ARG A 112 -11.44 -7.70 -1.83
CA ARG A 112 -12.15 -6.92 -2.85
C ARG A 112 -11.15 -6.18 -3.75
N HIS A 113 -10.14 -5.53 -3.18
CA HIS A 113 -9.16 -4.72 -3.90
C HIS A 113 -8.36 -5.54 -4.91
N SER A 114 -7.92 -6.74 -4.55
CA SER A 114 -7.29 -7.68 -5.48
C SER A 114 -8.08 -7.84 -6.79
N ARG A 115 -9.41 -7.93 -6.70
CA ARG A 115 -10.29 -8.05 -7.87
C ARG A 115 -10.51 -6.73 -8.59
N LEU A 116 -10.52 -5.61 -7.86
CA LEU A 116 -10.57 -4.28 -8.45
C LEU A 116 -9.33 -4.00 -9.28
N PHE A 117 -8.14 -4.42 -8.86
CA PHE A 117 -6.92 -4.31 -9.66
C PHE A 117 -6.98 -5.10 -10.97
N LEU A 118 -7.55 -6.32 -10.96
CA LEU A 118 -7.78 -7.06 -12.21
C LEU A 118 -8.78 -6.34 -13.14
N CYS A 119 -9.84 -5.76 -12.56
CA CYS A 119 -10.81 -4.95 -13.31
C CYS A 119 -10.15 -3.69 -13.90
N LEU A 120 -9.24 -3.04 -13.16
CA LEU A 120 -8.44 -1.92 -13.66
C LEU A 120 -7.55 -2.36 -14.82
N ALA A 121 -6.86 -3.50 -14.71
CA ALA A 121 -6.03 -4.02 -15.79
C ALA A 121 -6.86 -4.26 -17.06
N GLU A 122 -8.01 -4.93 -16.93
CA GLU A 122 -8.93 -5.23 -18.03
C GLU A 122 -9.42 -3.97 -18.74
N ARG A 123 -9.83 -2.96 -17.98
CA ARG A 123 -10.43 -1.74 -18.53
C ARG A 123 -9.43 -0.72 -19.02
N ALA A 124 -8.30 -0.56 -18.32
CA ALA A 124 -7.30 0.43 -18.69
C ALA A 124 -6.37 -0.06 -19.80
N PHE A 125 -6.15 -1.38 -19.93
CA PHE A 125 -5.17 -1.95 -20.85
C PHE A 125 -5.69 -3.16 -21.66
N PRO A 126 -6.88 -3.10 -22.27
CA PRO A 126 -7.50 -4.26 -22.92
C PRO A 126 -6.63 -4.87 -24.03
N SER A 127 -5.87 -4.06 -24.77
CA SER A 127 -5.00 -4.52 -25.87
C SER A 127 -3.73 -5.25 -25.40
N TRP A 128 -3.39 -5.16 -24.12
CA TRP A 128 -2.19 -5.78 -23.54
C TRP A 128 -2.47 -7.15 -22.90
N LEU A 129 -3.73 -7.55 -22.82
CA LEU A 129 -4.16 -8.75 -22.12
C LEU A 129 -4.47 -9.87 -23.10
N VAL A 130 -4.07 -11.08 -22.72
CA VAL A 130 -4.47 -12.27 -23.46
C VAL A 130 -5.96 -12.54 -23.18
N PRO A 131 -6.80 -12.85 -24.18
CA PRO A 131 -8.20 -13.17 -23.95
C PRO A 131 -8.39 -14.24 -22.86
N GLY A 132 -9.23 -13.96 -21.87
CA GLY A 132 -9.51 -14.85 -20.74
C GLY A 132 -8.43 -14.88 -19.64
N GLU A 133 -7.33 -14.13 -19.77
CA GLU A 133 -6.29 -14.07 -18.75
C GLU A 133 -6.80 -13.56 -17.41
N ILE A 134 -7.57 -12.45 -17.42
CA ILE A 134 -8.15 -11.86 -16.22
C ILE A 134 -9.08 -12.84 -15.49
N ALA A 135 -9.92 -13.57 -16.23
CA ALA A 135 -10.79 -14.58 -15.65
C ALA A 135 -9.98 -15.69 -14.95
N ARG A 136 -8.94 -16.22 -15.62
CA ARG A 136 -8.04 -17.24 -15.03
C ARG A 136 -7.30 -16.73 -13.79
N LEU A 137 -6.87 -15.48 -13.78
CA LEU A 137 -6.23 -14.87 -12.62
C LEU A 137 -7.24 -14.75 -11.47
N ASN A 138 -8.42 -14.20 -11.75
CA ASN A 138 -9.48 -14.01 -10.76
C ASN A 138 -9.93 -15.34 -10.10
N ASP A 139 -10.00 -16.43 -10.86
CA ASP A 139 -10.37 -17.77 -10.35
C ASP A 139 -9.35 -18.34 -9.37
N ARG A 140 -8.09 -17.87 -9.42
CA ARG A 140 -7.01 -18.29 -8.51
C ARG A 140 -6.95 -17.46 -7.23
N LEU A 141 -7.55 -16.27 -7.22
CA LEU A 141 -7.50 -15.38 -6.06
C LEU A 141 -8.41 -15.91 -4.94
N PRO A 142 -7.90 -16.16 -3.72
CA PRO A 142 -8.75 -16.43 -2.57
C PRO A 142 -9.83 -15.35 -2.40
N ASP A 143 -11.05 -15.79 -2.05
CA ASP A 143 -12.15 -14.89 -1.72
C ASP A 143 -12.43 -14.98 -0.22
N VAL A 144 -11.89 -14.03 0.54
CA VAL A 144 -12.08 -14.06 1.99
C VAL A 144 -13.48 -13.59 2.40
N ARG A 145 -14.29 -13.05 1.48
CA ARG A 145 -15.57 -12.39 1.81
C ARG A 145 -16.73 -13.37 1.96
N ARG A 146 -16.65 -14.54 1.33
CA ARG A 146 -17.80 -15.45 1.13
C ARG A 146 -17.89 -16.60 2.13
N LYS A 147 -16.85 -16.84 2.94
CA LYS A 147 -16.80 -17.97 3.87
C LYS A 147 -17.01 -17.53 5.30
N LYS A 148 -17.57 -18.43 6.11
CA LYS A 148 -17.47 -18.33 7.57
C LYS A 148 -16.09 -18.85 7.99
N TYR A 149 -15.47 -18.17 8.94
CA TYR A 149 -14.17 -18.58 9.47
C TYR A 149 -14.27 -18.84 10.95
N GLU A 150 -13.43 -19.75 11.41
CA GLU A 150 -13.30 -20.13 12.81
C GLU A 150 -12.02 -19.54 13.37
N LYS A 151 -12.08 -19.10 14.63
CA LYS A 151 -10.90 -18.71 15.40
C LYS A 151 -9.97 -19.92 15.56
N ALA A 152 -8.68 -19.65 15.65
CA ALA A 152 -7.69 -20.65 16.01
C ALA A 152 -7.80 -20.95 17.52
N GLU A 153 -7.40 -22.15 17.92
CA GLU A 153 -7.33 -22.52 19.35
C GLU A 153 -6.24 -21.75 20.10
N HIS A 154 -5.18 -21.35 19.40
CA HIS A 154 -4.08 -20.58 19.97
C HIS A 154 -4.23 -19.08 19.68
N GLN A 155 -3.73 -18.27 20.62
CA GLN A 155 -3.69 -16.82 20.52
C GLN A 155 -2.25 -16.34 20.36
N ILE A 156 -2.05 -15.27 19.61
CA ILE A 156 -0.75 -14.58 19.57
C ILE A 156 -0.61 -13.63 20.77
N PRO A 157 0.61 -13.39 21.28
CA PRO A 157 0.87 -12.33 22.25
C PRO A 157 0.57 -10.94 21.69
N GLU A 158 0.18 -10.00 22.56
CA GLU A 158 -0.13 -8.62 22.17
C GLU A 158 1.03 -7.92 21.46
N ALA A 159 2.27 -8.14 21.91
CA ALA A 159 3.45 -7.57 21.25
C ALA A 159 3.55 -7.99 19.76
N LEU A 160 3.16 -9.23 19.43
CA LEU A 160 3.14 -9.70 18.03
C LEU A 160 1.95 -9.10 17.26
N LEU A 161 0.82 -8.88 17.92
CA LEU A 161 -0.31 -8.19 17.31
C LEU A 161 0.06 -6.74 16.92
N ILE A 162 0.69 -6.01 17.84
CA ILE A 162 1.18 -4.64 17.59
C ILE A 162 2.14 -4.63 16.41
N ASP A 163 3.12 -5.54 16.38
CA ASP A 163 4.06 -5.67 15.27
C ASP A 163 3.37 -5.93 13.93
N HIS A 164 2.42 -6.88 13.88
CA HIS A 164 1.64 -7.13 12.68
C HIS A 164 0.87 -5.90 12.19
N LEU A 165 0.30 -5.12 13.11
CA LEU A 165 -0.49 -3.93 12.75
C LEU A 165 0.40 -2.77 12.33
N VAL A 166 1.61 -2.61 12.90
CA VAL A 166 2.61 -1.63 12.44
C VAL A 166 3.07 -1.97 11.02
N GLN A 167 3.40 -3.24 10.75
CA GLN A 167 3.76 -3.68 9.39
C GLN A 167 2.64 -3.43 8.38
N MET A 168 1.39 -3.71 8.77
CA MET A 168 0.22 -3.45 7.94
C MET A 168 0.04 -1.95 7.69
N ASN A 169 0.13 -1.11 8.73
CA ASN A 169 0.05 0.34 8.59
C ASN A 169 1.11 0.88 7.61
N ILE A 170 2.38 0.44 7.72
CA ILE A 170 3.45 0.80 6.77
C ILE A 170 3.13 0.30 5.36
N GLY A 171 2.56 -0.91 5.25
CA GLY A 171 2.08 -1.49 3.99
C GLY A 171 1.07 -0.58 3.30
N GLU A 172 0.01 -0.17 4.00
CA GLU A 172 -1.03 0.69 3.43
C GLU A 172 -0.50 2.09 3.10
N ILE A 173 0.41 2.64 3.91
CA ILE A 173 1.09 3.90 3.58
C ILE A 173 1.85 3.77 2.25
N ARG A 174 2.60 2.67 2.07
CA ARG A 174 3.32 2.39 0.83
C ARG A 174 2.35 2.24 -0.35
N THR A 175 1.25 1.51 -0.18
CA THR A 175 0.21 1.35 -1.21
C THR A 175 -0.39 2.70 -1.59
N ARG A 176 -0.74 3.54 -0.59
CA ARG A 176 -1.28 4.88 -0.79
C ARG A 176 -0.33 5.81 -1.55
N ILE A 177 0.97 5.77 -1.24
CA ILE A 177 2.01 6.51 -1.98
C ILE A 177 2.14 5.98 -3.41
N HIS A 178 2.17 4.65 -3.60
CA HIS A 178 2.19 4.06 -4.94
C HIS A 178 0.96 4.43 -5.76
N MET A 179 -0.22 4.53 -5.15
CA MET A 179 -1.45 4.96 -5.82
C MET A 179 -1.38 6.40 -6.32
N HIS A 180 -0.65 7.29 -5.63
CA HIS A 180 -0.36 8.64 -6.17
C HIS A 180 0.46 8.60 -7.47
N LEU A 181 1.34 7.62 -7.62
CA LEU A 181 2.12 7.41 -8.85
C LEU A 181 1.29 6.69 -9.93
N LEU A 182 0.56 5.65 -9.54
CA LEU A 182 -0.16 4.76 -10.44
C LEU A 182 -1.44 5.37 -11.00
N ALA A 183 -2.29 5.94 -10.15
CA ALA A 183 -3.65 6.33 -10.53
C ALA A 183 -3.70 7.33 -11.70
N PRO A 184 -2.90 8.41 -11.72
CA PRO A 184 -2.90 9.34 -12.85
C PRO A 184 -2.50 8.67 -14.16
N VAL A 185 -1.53 7.75 -14.13
CA VAL A 185 -1.07 7.02 -15.31
C VAL A 185 -2.16 6.08 -15.81
N ILE A 186 -2.71 5.24 -14.92
CA ILE A 186 -3.79 4.29 -15.27
C ILE A 186 -4.95 5.06 -15.91
N TYR A 187 -5.38 6.16 -15.30
CA TYR A 187 -6.46 6.98 -15.83
C TYR A 187 -6.12 7.61 -17.18
N ALA A 188 -4.87 8.05 -17.38
CA ALA A 188 -4.43 8.63 -18.65
C ALA A 188 -4.50 7.63 -19.81
N PHE A 189 -4.07 6.38 -19.59
CA PHE A 189 -4.09 5.31 -20.59
C PHE A 189 -5.47 4.65 -20.76
N THR A 190 -6.41 4.88 -19.85
CA THR A 190 -7.75 4.28 -19.92
C THR A 190 -8.54 4.77 -21.15
N PRO A 191 -9.11 3.87 -21.98
CA PRO A 191 -10.03 4.21 -23.05
C PRO A 191 -11.21 5.07 -22.57
N LYS A 192 -11.69 5.96 -23.44
CA LYS A 192 -12.68 7.00 -23.07
C LYS A 192 -13.95 6.40 -22.46
N GLU A 193 -14.43 5.28 -23.01
CA GLU A 193 -15.61 4.55 -22.58
C GLU A 193 -15.50 3.96 -21.16
N TYR A 194 -14.28 3.78 -20.64
CA TYR A 194 -14.06 3.20 -19.31
C TYR A 194 -13.60 4.23 -18.27
N LYS A 195 -13.25 5.47 -18.66
CA LYS A 195 -12.67 6.48 -17.76
C LYS A 195 -13.50 6.71 -16.50
N ASP A 196 -14.81 6.95 -16.61
CA ASP A 196 -15.67 7.20 -15.44
C ASP A 196 -15.71 6.02 -14.48
N SER A 197 -15.60 4.80 -15.01
CA SER A 197 -15.63 3.60 -14.19
C SER A 197 -14.28 3.35 -13.51
N VAL A 198 -13.17 3.59 -14.22
CA VAL A 198 -11.81 3.46 -13.69
C VAL A 198 -11.53 4.54 -12.65
N GLY A 199 -11.94 5.79 -12.91
CA GLY A 199 -11.80 6.90 -11.96
C GLY A 199 -12.44 6.57 -10.60
N ARG A 200 -13.69 6.08 -10.61
CA ARG A 200 -14.37 5.65 -9.38
C ARG A 200 -13.69 4.50 -8.66
N ILE A 201 -13.09 3.56 -9.39
CA ILE A 201 -12.33 2.46 -8.76
C ILE A 201 -11.07 3.02 -8.09
N LEU A 202 -10.30 3.88 -8.78
CA LEU A 202 -9.09 4.48 -8.25
C LEU A 202 -9.36 5.35 -7.01
N GLU A 203 -10.40 6.18 -7.05
CA GLU A 203 -10.85 6.97 -5.89
C GLU A 203 -11.29 6.09 -4.72
N GLY A 204 -12.01 4.99 -5.02
CA GLY A 204 -12.44 4.03 -4.02
C GLY A 204 -11.28 3.34 -3.32
N LEU A 205 -10.27 2.89 -4.07
CA LEU A 205 -9.05 2.29 -3.53
C LEU A 205 -8.32 3.29 -2.62
N VAL A 206 -8.04 4.51 -3.12
CA VAL A 206 -7.35 5.56 -2.33
C VAL A 206 -8.05 5.84 -1.00
N ARG A 207 -9.39 5.95 -1.00
CA ARG A 207 -10.17 6.17 0.22
C ARG A 207 -10.11 4.97 1.17
N ASP A 208 -10.12 3.76 0.64
CA ASP A 208 -10.01 2.55 1.46
C ASP A 208 -8.64 2.50 2.16
N GLU A 209 -7.54 2.80 1.45
CA GLU A 209 -6.19 2.88 2.04
C GLU A 209 -6.13 3.86 3.22
N VAL A 210 -6.65 5.08 3.05
CA VAL A 210 -6.67 6.10 4.12
C VAL A 210 -7.43 5.59 5.34
N ARG A 211 -8.55 4.89 5.13
CA ARG A 211 -9.31 4.26 6.22
C ARG A 211 -8.50 3.17 6.93
N HIS A 212 -7.77 2.35 6.19
CA HIS A 212 -6.95 1.28 6.76
C HIS A 212 -5.77 1.83 7.58
N ILE A 213 -5.13 2.88 7.08
CA ILE A 213 -4.10 3.64 7.81
C ILE A 213 -4.70 4.32 9.04
N GLY A 214 -5.88 4.92 8.91
CA GLY A 214 -6.51 5.66 9.99
C GLY A 214 -6.95 4.80 11.17
N TYR A 215 -7.58 3.64 10.93
CA TYR A 215 -7.95 2.77 12.05
C TYR A 215 -6.73 2.19 12.75
N THR A 216 -5.66 1.89 12.01
CA THR A 216 -4.42 1.43 12.63
C THR A 216 -3.76 2.55 13.41
N ALA A 217 -3.68 3.75 12.86
CA ALA A 217 -3.16 4.91 13.56
C ALA A 217 -3.86 5.13 14.92
N LEU A 218 -5.19 5.00 14.99
CA LEU A 218 -5.94 5.08 16.25
C LEU A 218 -5.53 3.99 17.26
N LEU A 219 -5.27 2.76 16.81
CA LEU A 219 -4.80 1.68 17.69
C LEU A 219 -3.38 1.97 18.23
N MET A 220 -2.49 2.45 17.36
CA MET A 220 -1.12 2.83 17.73
C MET A 220 -1.10 4.02 18.68
N GLU A 221 -1.95 5.02 18.44
CA GLU A 221 -2.11 6.16 19.34
C GLU A 221 -2.50 5.69 20.74
N LYS A 222 -3.53 4.84 20.84
CA LYS A 222 -3.99 4.29 22.11
C LYS A 222 -2.89 3.49 22.83
N TRP A 223 -2.15 2.64 22.13
CA TRP A 223 -1.03 1.93 22.75
C TRP A 223 0.08 2.88 23.21
N ALA A 224 0.35 3.96 22.48
CA ALA A 224 1.31 4.96 22.88
C ALA A 224 0.87 5.70 24.15
N GLU A 225 -0.41 6.09 24.24
CA GLU A 225 -1.04 6.67 25.44
C GLU A 225 -0.94 5.74 26.65
N ASP A 226 -1.05 4.43 26.43
CA ASP A 226 -0.89 3.39 27.44
C ASP A 226 0.58 3.07 27.78
N GLY A 227 1.54 3.85 27.25
CA GLY A 227 2.96 3.78 27.59
C GLY A 227 3.84 2.98 26.63
N ALA A 228 3.32 2.59 25.46
CA ALA A 228 4.09 1.83 24.46
C ALA A 228 4.85 2.70 23.44
N VAL A 229 4.98 4.02 23.67
CA VAL A 229 5.59 4.96 22.71
C VAL A 229 7.00 4.54 22.27
N ASP A 230 7.90 4.23 23.21
CA ASP A 230 9.27 3.81 22.89
C ASP A 230 9.31 2.48 22.10
N TYR A 231 8.35 1.59 22.37
CA TYR A 231 8.20 0.34 21.65
C TYR A 231 7.78 0.60 20.20
N LEU A 232 6.79 1.47 19.99
CA LEU A 232 6.29 1.84 18.67
C LEU A 232 7.34 2.58 17.84
N ASP A 233 8.08 3.53 18.44
CA ASP A 233 9.16 4.26 17.76
C ASP A 233 10.22 3.33 17.16
N ARG A 234 10.67 2.37 17.98
CA ARG A 234 11.62 1.35 17.57
C ARG A 234 11.02 0.45 16.48
N LEU A 235 9.79 -0.01 16.69
CA LEU A 235 9.13 -0.95 15.77
C LEU A 235 8.88 -0.32 14.40
N TYR A 236 8.42 0.93 14.34
CA TYR A 236 8.27 1.65 13.07
C TYR A 236 9.62 1.76 12.34
N SER A 237 10.68 2.14 13.04
CA SER A 237 12.01 2.27 12.44
C SER A 237 12.54 0.94 11.89
N GLU A 238 12.46 -0.13 12.68
CA GLU A 238 12.87 -1.48 12.27
C GLU A 238 12.05 -1.97 11.06
N ARG A 239 10.72 -1.82 11.09
CA ARG A 239 9.84 -2.30 10.03
C ARG A 239 9.88 -1.44 8.77
N LEU A 240 10.06 -0.13 8.87
CA LEU A 240 10.28 0.71 7.69
C LEU A 240 11.56 0.33 6.96
N HIS A 241 12.62 0.01 7.70
CA HIS A 241 13.86 -0.48 7.10
C HIS A 241 13.64 -1.82 6.37
N ASP A 242 12.93 -2.77 6.98
CA ASP A 242 12.55 -4.03 6.34
C ASP A 242 11.74 -3.81 5.05
N PHE A 243 10.77 -2.88 5.07
CA PHE A 243 9.97 -2.53 3.90
C PHE A 243 10.80 -1.85 2.81
N SER A 244 11.78 -1.02 3.17
CA SER A 244 12.72 -0.42 2.23
C SER A 244 13.56 -1.49 1.52
N LEU A 245 14.07 -2.47 2.27
CA LEU A 245 14.80 -3.62 1.72
C LEU A 245 13.94 -4.49 0.81
N VAL A 246 12.69 -4.78 1.20
CA VAL A 246 11.75 -5.54 0.36
C VAL A 246 11.45 -4.77 -0.92
N THR A 247 11.22 -3.46 -0.83
CA THR A 247 11.00 -2.59 -1.99
C THR A 247 12.20 -2.64 -2.92
N LEU A 248 13.42 -2.52 -2.41
CA LEU A 248 14.63 -2.66 -3.22
C LEU A 248 14.67 -3.99 -3.95
N ARG A 249 14.48 -5.12 -3.26
CA ARG A 249 14.52 -6.46 -3.89
C ARG A 249 13.47 -6.62 -4.98
N GLN A 250 12.29 -6.04 -4.80
CA GLN A 250 11.20 -6.08 -5.77
C GLN A 250 11.49 -5.19 -6.99
N THR A 251 12.15 -4.05 -6.79
CA THR A 251 12.40 -3.05 -7.84
C THR A 251 13.73 -3.25 -8.56
N GLU A 252 14.73 -3.87 -7.93
CA GLU A 252 16.08 -4.05 -8.45
C GLU A 252 16.12 -4.72 -9.83
N PRO A 253 15.39 -5.83 -10.11
CA PRO A 253 15.39 -6.43 -11.45
C PRO A 253 14.93 -5.45 -12.53
N ALA A 254 13.93 -4.61 -12.22
CA ALA A 254 13.43 -3.59 -13.13
C ALA A 254 14.43 -2.43 -13.29
N ILE A 255 15.11 -2.00 -12.21
CA ILE A 255 16.16 -0.97 -12.28
C ILE A 255 17.32 -1.45 -13.16
N ARG A 256 17.77 -2.69 -12.99
CA ARG A 256 18.87 -3.25 -13.80
C ARG A 256 18.48 -3.41 -15.27
N SER A 257 17.24 -3.83 -15.53
CA SER A 257 16.76 -4.10 -16.90
C SER A 257 16.36 -2.84 -17.65
N TYR A 258 15.71 -1.88 -16.98
CA TYR A 258 15.06 -0.73 -17.59
C TYR A 258 15.60 0.61 -17.13
N GLY A 259 16.37 0.65 -16.05
CA GLY A 259 16.94 1.89 -15.52
C GLY A 259 18.05 2.47 -16.39
N GLN A 260 18.65 1.70 -17.31
CA GLN A 260 19.65 2.16 -18.29
C GLN A 260 20.82 2.95 -17.66
N GLY A 261 21.22 2.59 -16.44
CA GLY A 261 22.27 3.31 -15.68
C GLY A 261 21.85 4.70 -15.17
N ARG A 262 20.59 5.10 -15.35
CA ARG A 262 20.07 6.41 -14.93
C ARG A 262 19.67 6.48 -13.47
N PHE A 263 19.53 5.35 -12.77
CA PHE A 263 19.05 5.27 -11.38
C PHE A 263 19.93 4.38 -10.48
N PRO A 264 21.28 4.54 -10.51
CA PRO A 264 22.17 3.68 -9.72
C PRO A 264 21.99 3.88 -8.20
N ASP A 265 21.64 5.10 -7.81
CA ASP A 265 21.39 5.54 -6.43
C ASP A 265 20.21 4.81 -5.76
N LEU A 266 19.27 4.26 -6.54
CA LEU A 266 18.18 3.46 -6.00
C LEU A 266 18.61 2.08 -5.50
N LEU A 267 19.83 1.64 -5.83
CA LEU A 267 20.38 0.37 -5.37
C LEU A 267 21.19 0.50 -4.07
N GLU A 268 21.34 1.73 -3.55
CA GLU A 268 22.07 2.05 -2.33
C GLU A 268 21.06 2.25 -1.17
N ILE A 269 21.27 1.50 -0.08
CA ILE A 269 20.54 1.64 1.20
C ILE A 269 21.54 2.08 2.26
#